data_AF-G2Q4B9-F1
#
_entry.id   AF-G2Q4B9-F1
#
_cell.length_a   1.000
_cell.length_b   1.000
_cell.length_c   1.000
_cell.angle_alpha   90.00
_cell.angle_beta   90.00
_cell.angle_gamma   90.00
#
_symmetry.space_group_name_H-M   'P 1'
#
loop_
_entity.id
_entity.type
_entity.pdbx_description
1 polymer ?
#
loop_
_entity_poly.entity_id
_entity_poly.type
_entity_poly.pdbx_seq_one_letter_code
_entity_poly.pdbx_strand_id
1 'polypeptide(L)'
;MPSSSPPATQDRRNRDRVRDNQRRSRARKREYIQELEQRLRLAEQRGVQASLELQAAARQVAEENKKLRLLLRLHGVSDRSIDAYLAGESRIGERGGRHGRGPPAPPAPPAPAPKPAAAQRLERLLRPETCPVTLAAASTPSSDQGDKNNCAMAADLISTMTGVNPHEVRASLGCVPAADCHVDDARIGSAIERFTESGAVT
;
A
#
# COMPACT_ATOMS: atom_id res chain seq x y z
N MET A 1 -7.66 -42.10 58.98
CA MET A 1 -9.07 -41.93 58.59
C MET A 1 -9.15 -40.83 57.53
N PRO A 2 -9.33 -41.13 56.23
CA PRO A 2 -9.52 -40.08 55.22
C PRO A 2 -11.00 -39.68 55.18
N SER A 3 -11.29 -38.41 55.44
CA SER A 3 -12.62 -37.81 55.35
C SER A 3 -12.95 -37.50 53.88
N SER A 4 -13.63 -38.42 53.19
CA SER A 4 -14.21 -38.16 51.88
C SER A 4 -15.43 -37.24 52.03
N SER A 5 -15.32 -36.00 51.57
CA SER A 5 -16.47 -35.10 51.42
C SER A 5 -17.39 -35.61 50.30
N PRO A 6 -18.72 -35.42 50.38
CA PRO A 6 -19.65 -35.98 49.40
C PRO A 6 -19.50 -35.34 48.01
N PRO A 7 -19.53 -36.13 46.92
CA PRO A 7 -19.15 -35.72 45.56
C PRO A 7 -19.96 -34.54 45.01
N ALA A 8 -21.25 -34.44 45.37
CA ALA A 8 -22.15 -33.37 44.89
C ALA A 8 -21.70 -31.94 45.30
N THR A 9 -21.02 -31.80 46.45
CA THR A 9 -20.54 -30.48 46.91
C THR A 9 -19.31 -30.02 46.15
N GLN A 10 -18.49 -30.97 45.70
CA GLN A 10 -17.28 -30.73 44.93
C GLN A 10 -17.61 -30.33 43.49
N ASP A 11 -18.61 -30.97 42.88
CA ASP A 11 -19.11 -30.62 41.55
C ASP A 11 -19.70 -29.21 41.49
N ARG A 12 -20.45 -28.82 42.53
CA ARG A 12 -21.01 -27.46 42.64
C ARG A 12 -19.89 -26.42 42.73
N ARG A 13 -18.89 -26.64 43.59
CA ARG A 13 -17.70 -25.78 43.70
C ARG A 13 -16.93 -25.70 42.38
N ASN A 14 -16.79 -26.81 41.65
CA ASN A 14 -16.14 -26.82 40.34
C ASN A 14 -16.93 -26.02 39.31
N ARG A 15 -18.25 -26.16 39.26
CA ARG A 15 -19.12 -25.37 38.36
C ARG A 15 -19.05 -23.88 38.64
N ASP A 16 -19.05 -23.48 39.90
CA ASP A 16 -18.93 -22.07 40.29
C ASP A 16 -17.55 -21.50 39.91
N ARG A 17 -16.46 -22.26 40.13
CA ARG A 17 -15.10 -21.89 39.68
C ARG A 17 -15.01 -21.72 38.16
N VAL A 18 -15.64 -22.61 37.38
CA VAL A 18 -15.66 -22.52 35.92
C VAL A 18 -16.39 -21.27 35.45
N ARG A 19 -17.55 -20.95 36.05
CA ARG A 19 -18.31 -19.73 35.75
C ARG A 19 -17.52 -18.46 36.06
N ASP A 20 -16.86 -18.42 37.21
CA ASP A 20 -16.03 -17.27 37.61
C ASP A 20 -14.82 -17.08 36.71
N ASN A 21 -14.13 -18.17 36.36
CA ASN A 21 -13.04 -18.12 35.38
C ASN A 21 -13.53 -17.64 34.02
N GLN A 22 -14.69 -18.12 33.56
CA GLN A 22 -15.30 -17.67 32.31
C GLN A 22 -15.64 -16.17 32.37
N ARG A 23 -16.21 -15.71 33.48
CA ARG A 23 -16.52 -14.29 33.70
C ARG A 23 -15.25 -13.44 33.67
N ARG A 24 -14.20 -13.85 34.39
CA ARG A 24 -12.91 -13.14 34.45
C ARG A 24 -12.22 -13.11 33.08
N SER A 25 -12.20 -14.23 32.35
CA SER A 25 -11.64 -14.27 31.00
C SER A 25 -12.43 -13.39 30.02
N ARG A 26 -13.76 -13.37 30.11
CA ARG A 26 -14.61 -12.47 29.31
C ARG A 26 -14.42 -11.00 29.69
N ALA A 27 -14.14 -10.69 30.97
CA ALA A 27 -13.85 -9.33 31.42
C ALA A 27 -12.50 -8.86 30.87
N ARG A 28 -11.43 -9.65 31.07
CA ARG A 28 -10.08 -9.34 30.52
C ARG A 28 -10.09 -9.18 29.00
N LYS A 29 -10.83 -10.03 28.27
CA LYS A 29 -10.96 -9.90 26.82
C LYS A 29 -11.66 -8.60 26.42
N ARG A 30 -12.69 -8.18 27.16
CA ARG A 30 -13.39 -6.91 26.93
C ARG A 30 -12.48 -5.72 27.19
N GLU A 31 -11.75 -5.73 28.30
CA GLU A 31 -10.77 -4.68 28.64
C GLU A 31 -9.68 -4.58 27.57
N TYR A 32 -9.13 -5.72 27.12
CA TYR A 32 -8.12 -5.75 26.06
C TYR A 32 -8.64 -5.21 24.72
N ILE A 33 -9.85 -5.59 24.31
CA ILE A 33 -10.47 -5.07 23.08
C ILE A 33 -10.67 -3.56 23.19
N GLN A 34 -11.19 -3.07 24.32
CA GLN A 34 -11.39 -1.64 24.54
C GLN A 34 -10.06 -0.85 24.49
N GLU A 35 -9.00 -1.40 25.08
CA GLU A 35 -7.66 -0.81 25.01
C GLU A 35 -7.15 -0.76 23.57
N LEU A 36 -7.32 -1.83 22.78
CA LEU A 36 -6.94 -1.85 21.37
C LEU A 36 -7.72 -0.84 20.53
N GLU A 37 -9.04 -0.78 20.71
CA GLU A 37 -9.90 0.21 20.04
C GLU A 37 -9.50 1.65 20.41
N GLN A 38 -9.12 1.89 21.67
CA GLN A 38 -8.62 3.20 22.09
C GLN A 38 -7.28 3.53 21.43
N ARG A 39 -6.35 2.58 21.36
CA ARG A 39 -5.05 2.77 20.69
C ARG A 39 -5.21 3.02 19.20
N LEU A 40 -6.10 2.30 18.53
CA LEU A 40 -6.42 2.49 17.12
C LEU A 40 -6.95 3.91 16.87
N ARG A 41 -7.96 4.35 17.64
CA ARG A 41 -8.50 5.72 17.54
C ARG A 41 -7.43 6.79 17.74
N LEU A 42 -6.54 6.62 18.72
CA LEU A 42 -5.44 7.56 18.95
C LEU A 42 -4.45 7.58 17.79
N ALA A 43 -4.14 6.43 17.20
CA ALA A 43 -3.26 6.35 16.04
C ALA A 43 -3.89 7.03 14.80
N GLU A 44 -5.17 6.78 14.54
CA GLU A 44 -5.93 7.41 13.45
C GLU A 44 -5.99 8.93 13.63
N GLN A 45 -6.35 9.41 14.83
CA GLN A 45 -6.40 10.84 15.13
C GLN A 45 -5.03 11.52 14.92
N ARG A 46 -3.95 10.88 15.38
CA ARG A 46 -2.58 11.40 15.17
C ARG A 46 -2.21 11.41 13.69
N GLY A 47 -2.59 10.40 12.92
CA GLY A 47 -2.36 10.35 11.47
C GLY A 47 -3.08 11.48 10.74
N VAL A 48 -4.33 11.76 11.11
CA VAL A 48 -5.11 12.90 10.57
C VAL A 48 -4.46 14.23 10.95
N GLN A 49 -4.15 14.42 12.22
CA GLN A 49 -3.50 15.63 12.74
C GLN A 49 -2.17 15.93 12.00
N ALA A 50 -1.29 14.93 11.90
CA ALA A 50 -0.01 15.08 11.21
C ALA A 50 -0.19 15.43 9.71
N SER A 51 -1.21 14.85 9.06
CA SER A 51 -1.52 15.15 7.66
C SER A 51 -2.01 16.59 7.49
N LEU A 52 -2.82 17.10 8.42
CA LEU A 52 -3.29 18.49 8.40
C LEU A 52 -2.14 19.47 8.60
N GLU A 53 -1.23 19.18 9.53
CA GLU A 53 -0.05 20.01 9.79
C GLU A 53 0.88 20.06 8.56
N LEU A 54 1.11 18.92 7.90
CA LEU A 54 1.88 18.85 6.65
C LEU A 54 1.22 19.67 5.54
N GLN A 55 -0.10 19.56 5.38
CA GLN A 55 -0.83 20.34 4.38
C GLN A 55 -0.78 21.85 4.66
N ALA A 56 -0.90 22.25 5.93
CA ALA A 56 -0.79 23.65 6.33
C ALA A 56 0.60 24.21 6.02
N ALA A 57 1.66 23.48 6.38
CA ALA A 57 3.04 23.85 6.06
C ALA A 57 3.27 23.95 4.54
N ALA A 58 2.78 22.98 3.76
CA ALA A 58 2.90 23.00 2.31
C ALA A 58 2.21 24.23 1.68
N ARG A 59 1.04 24.64 2.19
CA ARG A 59 0.36 25.85 1.74
C ARG A 59 1.15 27.10 2.05
N GLN A 60 1.72 27.20 3.26
CA GLN A 60 2.56 28.34 3.65
C GLN A 60 3.79 28.46 2.74
N VAL A 61 4.50 27.35 2.51
CA VAL A 61 5.67 27.31 1.61
C VAL A 61 5.27 27.70 0.18
N ALA A 62 4.11 27.24 -0.30
CA ALA A 62 3.62 27.63 -1.63
C ALA A 62 3.35 29.13 -1.73
N GLU A 63 2.75 29.75 -0.70
CA GLU A 63 2.52 31.20 -0.65
C GLU A 63 3.83 32.00 -0.57
N GLU A 64 4.78 31.56 0.24
CA GLU A 64 6.11 32.16 0.29
C GLU A 64 6.82 32.06 -1.07
N ASN A 65 6.79 30.89 -1.71
CA ASN A 65 7.34 30.68 -3.05
C ASN A 65 6.69 31.58 -4.10
N LYS A 66 5.38 31.83 -4.03
CA LYS A 66 4.71 32.79 -4.92
C LYS A 66 5.24 34.21 -4.72
N LYS A 67 5.39 34.65 -3.47
CA LYS A 67 5.92 35.98 -3.13
C LYS A 67 7.38 36.12 -3.57
N LEU A 68 8.20 35.09 -3.37
CA LEU A 68 9.59 35.07 -3.81
C LEU A 68 9.69 35.12 -5.34
N ARG A 69 8.90 34.33 -6.07
CA ARG A 69 8.82 34.40 -7.54
C ARG A 69 8.38 35.78 -8.03
N LEU A 70 7.44 36.44 -7.33
CA LEU A 70 7.06 37.81 -7.65
C LEU A 70 8.22 38.79 -7.43
N LEU A 71 8.92 38.68 -6.30
CA LEU A 71 10.08 39.53 -6.00
C LEU A 71 11.19 39.37 -7.04
N LEU A 72 11.49 38.14 -7.44
CA LEU A 72 12.50 37.84 -8.47
C LEU A 72 12.11 38.43 -9.83
N ARG A 73 10.82 38.38 -10.19
CA ARG A 73 10.30 39.03 -11.40
C ARG A 73 10.49 40.55 -11.36
N LEU A 74 10.28 41.19 -10.21
CA LEU A 74 10.56 42.63 -10.05
C LEU A 74 12.05 42.96 -10.26
N HIS A 75 12.94 42.02 -9.98
CA HIS A 75 14.38 42.15 -10.20
C HIS A 75 14.83 41.69 -11.60
N GLY A 76 13.90 41.46 -12.52
CA GLY A 76 14.19 41.10 -13.91
C GLY A 76 14.47 39.61 -14.16
N VAL A 77 14.29 38.75 -13.16
CA VAL A 77 14.42 37.30 -13.32
C VAL A 77 13.11 36.73 -13.84
N SER A 78 13.11 36.12 -15.03
CA SER A 78 11.91 35.53 -15.64
C SER A 78 11.57 34.17 -15.03
N ASP A 79 10.29 33.80 -15.05
CA ASP A 79 9.84 32.48 -14.57
C ASP A 79 10.55 31.32 -15.31
N ARG A 80 10.85 31.49 -16.61
CA ARG A 80 11.65 30.52 -17.38
C ARG A 80 13.05 30.30 -16.82
N SER A 81 13.71 31.38 -16.38
CA SER A 81 15.05 31.28 -15.76
C SER A 81 14.97 30.59 -14.40
N ILE A 82 13.93 30.89 -13.62
CA ILE A 82 13.67 30.23 -12.33
C ILE A 82 13.41 28.74 -12.53
N ASP A 83 12.57 28.38 -13.49
CA ASP A 83 12.20 26.99 -13.75
C ASP A 83 13.38 26.19 -14.32
N ALA A 84 14.21 26.77 -15.21
CA ALA A 84 15.46 26.16 -15.67
C ALA A 84 16.45 25.95 -14.50
N TYR A 85 16.54 26.93 -13.58
CA TYR A 85 17.35 26.80 -12.37
C TYR A 85 16.84 25.67 -11.46
N LEU A 86 15.53 25.59 -11.22
CA LEU A 86 14.89 24.54 -10.40
C LEU A 86 14.95 23.16 -11.05
N ALA A 87 14.89 23.09 -12.39
CA ALA A 87 15.08 21.86 -13.16
C ALA A 87 16.54 21.33 -13.09
N GLY A 88 17.45 22.07 -12.46
CA GLY A 88 18.84 21.67 -12.29
C GLY A 88 19.74 22.02 -13.48
N GLU A 89 19.26 22.82 -14.43
CA GLU A 89 20.03 23.20 -15.63
C GLU A 89 21.07 24.29 -15.34
N SER A 90 21.05 24.90 -14.15
CA SER A 90 22.10 25.80 -13.67
C SER A 90 22.97 25.16 -12.60
N ARG A 91 23.98 24.40 -13.05
CA ARG A 91 25.27 24.28 -12.32
C ARG A 91 26.09 25.57 -12.43
N ILE A 92 25.46 26.75 -12.37
CA ILE A 92 26.18 28.02 -12.41
C ILE A 92 26.56 28.38 -10.98
N GLY A 93 27.65 27.73 -10.57
CA GLY A 93 28.32 27.83 -9.27
C GLY A 93 29.58 26.97 -9.19
N GLU A 94 29.90 26.15 -10.20
CA GLU A 94 31.15 25.39 -10.25
C GLU A 94 32.14 26.00 -11.25
N ARG A 95 32.75 27.13 -10.88
CA ARG A 95 34.09 27.47 -11.36
C ARG A 95 34.86 28.25 -10.30
N GLY A 96 35.33 27.51 -9.29
CA GLY A 96 36.40 27.97 -8.39
C GLY A 96 36.18 27.56 -6.94
N GLY A 97 36.91 26.54 -6.47
CA GLY A 97 37.09 26.32 -5.04
C GLY A 97 37.03 24.86 -4.63
N ARG A 98 38.21 24.26 -4.47
CA ARG A 98 38.39 23.04 -3.68
C ARG A 98 37.81 23.28 -2.27
N HIS A 99 37.15 22.26 -1.72
CA HIS A 99 36.64 22.16 -0.35
C HIS A 99 35.32 22.86 -0.04
N GLY A 100 34.23 22.09 -0.16
CA GLY A 100 32.93 22.44 0.40
C GLY A 100 31.99 21.26 0.24
N ARG A 101 31.99 20.34 1.19
CA ARG A 101 30.94 19.34 1.33
C ARG A 101 29.64 20.15 1.45
N GLY A 102 28.74 20.08 0.45
CA GLY A 102 27.41 20.66 0.60
C GLY A 102 26.79 20.17 1.91
N PRO A 103 25.95 20.98 2.59
CA PRO A 103 25.26 20.49 3.77
C PRO A 103 24.62 19.15 3.40
N PRO A 104 24.84 18.09 4.20
CA PRO A 104 24.27 16.79 3.90
C PRO A 104 22.78 17.00 3.67
N ALA A 105 22.24 16.38 2.61
CA ALA A 105 20.81 16.27 2.45
C ALA A 105 20.20 15.97 3.83
N PRO A 106 19.14 16.69 4.25
CA PRO A 106 18.49 16.36 5.51
C PRO A 106 18.26 14.85 5.50
N PRO A 107 18.62 14.13 6.59
CA PRO A 107 18.48 12.68 6.61
C PRO A 107 17.06 12.39 6.13
N ALA A 108 16.96 11.56 5.09
CA ALA A 108 15.67 11.08 4.63
C ALA A 108 14.88 10.70 5.89
N PRO A 109 13.60 11.13 6.01
CA PRO A 109 12.81 10.74 7.17
C PRO A 109 13.01 9.25 7.36
N PRO A 110 13.32 8.78 8.58
CA PRO A 110 13.63 7.38 8.80
C PRO A 110 12.53 6.58 8.11
N ALA A 111 12.95 5.70 7.18
CA ALA A 111 12.02 4.83 6.48
C ALA A 111 11.03 4.30 7.52
N PRO A 112 9.70 4.40 7.26
CA PRO A 112 8.70 4.08 8.26
C PRO A 112 9.09 2.74 8.85
N ALA A 113 9.37 2.75 10.17
CA ALA A 113 9.92 1.58 10.85
C ALA A 113 9.09 0.35 10.41
N PRO A 114 9.75 -0.78 10.07
CA PRO A 114 9.03 -1.96 9.61
C PRO A 114 7.93 -2.24 10.62
N LYS A 115 6.68 -2.17 10.15
CA LYS A 115 5.50 -2.31 11.01
C LYS A 115 5.74 -3.55 11.89
N PRO A 116 5.59 -3.46 13.23
CA PRO A 116 5.85 -4.61 14.09
C PRO A 116 5.07 -5.81 13.56
N ALA A 117 5.63 -7.01 13.60
CA ALA A 117 5.01 -8.20 12.99
C ALA A 117 3.55 -8.41 13.42
N ALA A 118 3.19 -7.95 14.63
CA ALA A 118 1.81 -7.90 15.12
C ALA A 118 0.89 -6.96 14.32
N ALA A 119 1.36 -5.78 13.92
CA ALA A 119 0.64 -4.82 13.09
C ALA A 119 0.45 -5.33 11.65
N GLN A 120 1.47 -5.99 11.07
CA GLN A 120 1.34 -6.62 9.74
C GLN A 120 0.33 -7.78 9.76
N ARG A 121 0.30 -8.53 10.87
CA ARG A 121 -0.65 -9.63 11.08
C ARG A 121 -2.07 -9.11 11.30
N LEU A 122 -2.23 -7.98 12.00
CA LEU A 122 -3.53 -7.31 12.15
C LEU A 122 -4.03 -6.73 10.82
N GLU A 123 -3.15 -6.14 10.00
CA GLU A 123 -3.50 -5.66 8.64
C GLU A 123 -3.93 -6.80 7.71
N ARG A 124 -3.32 -7.99 7.82
CA ARG A 124 -3.79 -9.19 7.11
C ARG A 124 -5.13 -9.71 7.62
N LEU A 125 -5.46 -9.48 8.88
CA LEU A 125 -6.72 -9.93 9.51
C LEU A 125 -7.86 -8.91 9.35
N LEU A 126 -7.55 -7.62 9.18
CA LEU A 126 -8.50 -6.54 8.91
C LEU A 126 -8.70 -6.27 7.42
N ARG A 127 -7.99 -6.98 6.52
CA ARG A 127 -8.29 -6.96 5.10
C ARG A 127 -9.75 -7.42 4.92
N PRO A 128 -10.66 -6.57 4.41
CA PRO A 128 -12.02 -6.99 4.18
C PRO A 128 -12.00 -8.14 3.17
N GLU A 129 -12.49 -9.32 3.56
CA GLU A 129 -12.84 -10.38 2.63
C GLU A 129 -13.82 -9.78 1.63
N THR A 130 -13.35 -9.57 0.40
CA THR A 130 -14.15 -9.01 -0.68
C THR A 130 -15.26 -10.01 -1.02
N CYS A 131 -16.48 -9.73 -0.56
CA CYS A 131 -17.69 -10.27 -1.15
C CYS A 131 -18.28 -9.25 -2.15
N PRO A 132 -18.85 -9.73 -3.26
CA PRO A 132 -18.99 -8.96 -4.49
C PRO A 132 -20.29 -8.14 -4.56
N VAL A 133 -20.37 -7.31 -5.61
CA VAL A 133 -21.53 -6.63 -6.21
C VAL A 133 -21.52 -5.08 -6.07
N THR A 134 -21.02 -4.49 -7.16
CA THR A 134 -21.46 -3.25 -7.87
C THR A 134 -22.28 -2.19 -7.11
N LEU A 135 -21.76 -0.96 -7.00
CA LEU A 135 -21.95 0.11 -7.99
C LEU A 135 -21.22 1.40 -7.56
N ALA A 136 -20.43 1.92 -8.50
CA ALA A 136 -20.09 3.32 -8.77
C ALA A 136 -19.37 4.20 -7.72
N ALA A 137 -18.25 4.73 -8.23
CA ALA A 137 -17.75 6.09 -8.08
C ALA A 137 -17.10 6.49 -6.74
N ALA A 138 -15.78 6.35 -6.70
CA ALA A 138 -14.89 7.48 -6.42
C ALA A 138 -13.44 7.09 -6.77
N SER A 139 -12.95 7.66 -7.86
CA SER A 139 -11.54 7.72 -8.22
C SER A 139 -10.74 8.55 -7.21
N THR A 140 -9.60 8.04 -6.74
CA THR A 140 -8.38 8.80 -6.37
C THR A 140 -7.24 7.84 -5.99
N PRO A 141 -5.96 8.26 -6.10
CA PRO A 141 -4.99 7.59 -6.96
C PRO A 141 -4.03 6.71 -6.16
N SER A 142 -3.88 5.47 -6.59
CA SER A 142 -2.84 4.57 -6.11
C SER A 142 -1.74 4.52 -7.17
N SER A 143 -0.61 5.15 -6.88
CA SER A 143 0.64 4.81 -7.54
C SER A 143 1.01 3.38 -7.15
N ASP A 144 0.62 2.44 -7.99
CA ASP A 144 1.33 1.16 -8.15
C ASP A 144 1.50 0.99 -9.67
N GLN A 145 2.53 1.68 -10.19
CA GLN A 145 3.03 1.48 -11.54
C GLN A 145 3.65 0.07 -11.58
N GLY A 146 2.78 -0.89 -11.82
CA GLY A 146 3.11 -2.27 -12.17
C GLY A 146 2.03 -2.68 -13.14
N ASP A 147 2.23 -2.31 -14.41
CA ASP A 147 1.43 -2.65 -15.57
C ASP A 147 1.13 -4.16 -15.58
N LYS A 148 0.01 -4.52 -14.96
CA LYS A 148 -0.44 -5.89 -14.78
C LYS A 148 -1.33 -6.26 -15.96
N ASN A 149 -0.64 -6.56 -17.07
CA ASN A 149 -1.04 -7.40 -18.20
C ASN A 149 -2.54 -7.77 -18.21
N ASN A 150 -3.35 -6.95 -18.88
CA ASN A 150 -4.72 -7.35 -19.23
C ASN A 150 -4.61 -8.55 -20.19
N CYS A 151 -5.39 -9.61 -19.95
CA CYS A 151 -5.43 -10.76 -20.84
C CYS A 151 -5.65 -10.38 -22.31
N ALA A 152 -6.41 -9.31 -22.59
CA ALA A 152 -6.56 -8.79 -23.96
C ALA A 152 -5.21 -8.37 -24.58
N MET A 153 -4.42 -7.59 -23.84
CA MET A 153 -3.12 -7.12 -24.32
C MET A 153 -2.08 -8.24 -24.39
N ALA A 154 -2.09 -9.16 -23.42
CA ALA A 154 -1.23 -10.34 -23.45
C ALA A 154 -1.56 -11.25 -24.64
N ALA A 155 -2.85 -11.46 -24.92
CA ALA A 155 -3.28 -12.26 -26.07
C ALA A 155 -2.87 -11.61 -27.40
N ASP A 156 -3.03 -10.28 -27.53
CA ASP A 156 -2.61 -9.56 -28.74
C ASP A 156 -1.08 -9.64 -28.94
N LEU A 157 -0.28 -9.44 -27.89
CA LEU A 157 1.19 -9.53 -27.97
C LEU A 157 1.65 -10.94 -28.36
N ILE A 158 1.12 -11.98 -27.71
CA ILE A 158 1.47 -13.38 -28.04
C ILE A 158 1.04 -13.71 -29.47
N SER A 159 -0.11 -13.20 -29.92
CA SER A 159 -0.59 -13.41 -31.29
C SER A 159 0.33 -12.75 -32.31
N THR A 160 0.85 -11.54 -32.03
CA THR A 160 1.82 -10.88 -32.92
C THR A 160 3.14 -11.65 -33.01
N MET A 161 3.56 -12.33 -31.94
CA MET A 161 4.80 -13.11 -31.92
C MET A 161 4.67 -14.51 -32.52
N THR A 162 3.49 -15.14 -32.42
CA THR A 162 3.30 -16.56 -32.76
C THR A 162 2.45 -16.77 -34.01
N GLY A 163 1.75 -15.74 -34.48
CA GLY A 163 0.81 -15.82 -35.61
C GLY A 163 -0.51 -16.54 -35.28
N VAL A 164 -0.72 -16.95 -34.03
CA VAL A 164 -1.93 -17.64 -33.57
C VAL A 164 -3.06 -16.64 -33.31
N ASN A 165 -4.31 -17.05 -33.46
CA ASN A 165 -5.46 -16.17 -33.27
C ASN A 165 -5.59 -15.71 -31.79
N PRO A 166 -5.80 -14.40 -31.53
CA PRO A 166 -5.91 -13.86 -30.17
C PRO A 166 -7.00 -14.50 -29.30
N HIS A 167 -8.08 -14.96 -29.93
CA HIS A 167 -9.17 -15.64 -29.22
C HIS A 167 -8.74 -17.01 -28.67
N GLU A 168 -7.86 -17.74 -29.36
CA GLU A 168 -7.34 -19.03 -28.92
C GLU A 168 -6.30 -18.86 -27.80
N VAL A 169 -5.44 -17.85 -27.93
CA VAL A 169 -4.49 -17.47 -26.89
C VAL A 169 -5.24 -17.06 -25.62
N ARG A 170 -6.29 -16.24 -25.75
CA ARG A 170 -7.13 -15.81 -24.64
C ARG A 170 -7.81 -17.00 -23.94
N ALA A 171 -8.30 -17.99 -24.69
CA ALA A 171 -8.84 -19.22 -24.13
C ALA A 171 -7.77 -20.04 -23.37
N SER A 172 -6.55 -20.14 -23.92
CA SER A 172 -5.43 -20.83 -23.27
C SER A 172 -4.94 -20.14 -22.00
N LEU A 173 -5.04 -18.81 -21.94
CA LEU A 173 -4.76 -18.02 -20.73
C LEU A 173 -5.88 -18.15 -19.68
N GLY A 174 -7.01 -18.78 -20.02
CA GLY A 174 -8.14 -19.03 -19.13
C GLY A 174 -9.12 -17.87 -19.02
N CYS A 175 -9.13 -17.00 -20.03
CA CYS A 175 -9.87 -15.75 -20.01
C CYS A 175 -11.24 -15.92 -20.67
N VAL A 176 -12.29 -15.50 -19.97
CA VAL A 176 -13.68 -15.59 -20.46
C VAL A 176 -14.01 -14.36 -21.33
N PRO A 177 -14.78 -14.49 -22.42
CA PRO A 177 -15.27 -13.34 -23.18
C PRO A 177 -16.12 -12.42 -22.29
N ALA A 178 -15.88 -11.11 -22.39
CA ALA A 178 -16.55 -10.01 -21.67
C ALA A 178 -16.07 -9.66 -20.24
N ALA A 179 -14.95 -10.22 -19.76
CA ALA A 179 -14.29 -9.73 -18.54
C ALA A 179 -12.78 -9.51 -18.75
N ASP A 180 -12.26 -8.43 -18.18
CA ASP A 180 -10.82 -8.18 -18.04
C ASP A 180 -10.31 -9.03 -16.87
N CYS A 181 -9.74 -10.19 -17.19
CA CYS A 181 -9.08 -11.03 -16.20
C CYS A 181 -7.57 -10.76 -16.21
N HIS A 182 -7.00 -10.72 -15.02
CA HIS A 182 -5.58 -10.55 -14.83
C HIS A 182 -4.87 -11.90 -14.98
N VAL A 183 -3.78 -11.91 -15.74
CA VAL A 183 -2.96 -13.09 -16.00
C VAL A 183 -1.58 -12.85 -15.39
N ASP A 184 -1.11 -13.77 -14.56
CA ASP A 184 0.24 -13.71 -13.98
C ASP A 184 1.33 -13.92 -15.04
N ASP A 185 2.47 -13.24 -14.88
CA ASP A 185 3.59 -13.29 -15.83
C ASP A 185 4.11 -14.71 -16.08
N ALA A 186 4.08 -15.57 -15.06
CA ALA A 186 4.46 -16.98 -15.19
C ALA A 186 3.55 -17.76 -16.17
N ARG A 187 2.27 -17.39 -16.21
CA ARG A 187 1.27 -18.02 -17.09
C ARG A 187 1.35 -17.48 -18.52
N ILE A 188 1.74 -16.21 -18.67
CA ILE A 188 2.08 -15.59 -19.97
C ILE A 188 3.32 -16.28 -20.56
N GLY A 189 4.39 -16.45 -19.77
CA GLY A 189 5.61 -17.13 -20.21
C GLY A 189 5.36 -18.56 -20.68
N SER A 190 4.59 -19.33 -19.89
CA SER A 190 4.21 -20.70 -20.26
C SER A 190 3.35 -20.77 -21.53
N ALA A 191 2.51 -19.75 -21.79
CA ALA A 191 1.69 -19.69 -23.00
C ALA A 191 2.53 -19.34 -24.23
N ILE A 192 3.49 -18.42 -24.11
CA ILE A 192 4.43 -18.11 -25.19
C ILE A 192 5.20 -19.37 -25.59
N GLU A 193 5.85 -20.04 -24.64
CA GLU A 193 6.62 -21.26 -24.92
C GLU A 193 5.78 -22.30 -25.68
N ARG A 194 4.56 -22.56 -25.19
CA ARG A 194 3.62 -23.50 -25.81
C ARG A 194 3.24 -23.15 -27.26
N PHE A 195 2.98 -21.88 -27.55
CA PHE A 195 2.59 -21.44 -28.89
C PHE A 195 3.79 -21.24 -29.82
N THR A 196 4.97 -20.92 -29.28
CA THR A 196 6.22 -20.87 -30.05
C THR A 196 6.74 -22.25 -30.44
N GLU A 197 6.61 -23.25 -29.57
CA GLU A 197 6.98 -24.64 -29.88
C GLU A 197 6.03 -25.26 -30.90
N SER A 198 4.75 -24.87 -30.88
CA SER A 198 3.74 -25.34 -31.84
C SER A 198 3.93 -24.75 -33.25
N GLY A 199 4.65 -23.63 -33.40
CA GLY A 199 4.99 -23.01 -34.69
C GLY A 199 6.30 -23.49 -35.31
N ALA A 200 7.08 -24.34 -34.62
CA ALA A 200 8.36 -24.86 -35.09
C ALA A 200 8.26 -26.22 -35.81
N VAL A 201 7.05 -26.79 -35.91
CA VAL A 201 6.78 -28.05 -36.63
C VAL A 201 5.81 -27.79 -37.78
N THR A 202 6.21 -26.94 -38.71
CA THR A 202 5.73 -26.91 -40.11
C THR A 202 6.76 -26.23 -40.98
#